data_AF-A0A0C9TPG8-F1
#
_entry.id   AF-A0A0C9TPG8-F1
#
_cell.length_a   1.000
_cell.length_b   1.000
_cell.length_c   1.000
_cell.angle_alpha   90.00
_cell.angle_beta   90.00
_cell.angle_gamma   90.00
#
_symmetry.space_group_name_H-M   'P 1'
#
loop_
_entity.id
_entity.type
_entity.pdbx_description
1 polymer ?
#
loop_
_entity_poly.entity_id
_entity_poly.type
_entity_poly.pdbx_seq_one_letter_code
_entity_poly.pdbx_strand_id
1 'polypeptide(L)'
;MSRLLEDALMKIRTWPNRTRLPRHPRLPLIVRQRILSSDGLPHLNPTNNRQRTKERGKKAIYPPRCPDLFQHPRPVNLERKDHQLAPPLHPPPPTEPREDQPKGITRAPTNTREFDYAGEIRIPDSSVGRLLQTPVDERPRIIGITREKLKKALDNDYKMSFPEYPGHKVYAQVANGNLTTPTAFLVQALEDIIALVFEQATATRVDVCPGAPDLGLKLPDAHPYPILICGLTIAQRNLLLRLEVLATDSGAAFFYPFAKHIPPKFLHFALTGIALEPDEQGINDRRIANELCNILYKETEFHKFVDKHCDIIPESWDPDDESDESFENIRRRQVLKQLEVKGFMHKGIPLHNVYLPVNTATPNMAEDFAKAIKKIKFKTTKGLGTLASPFLCGTCKSIDHPEVSCAYPKLEGWPTKRPGPPPTRGGYGRGCGGGRGGSRGGRGGYRGDRGRGA
;
A
#
# COMPACT_ATOMS: atom_id res chain seq x y z
N MET A 1 -58.18 9.49 7.72
CA MET A 1 -56.84 9.59 7.10
C MET A 1 -56.23 8.20 6.88
N SER A 2 -56.89 7.32 6.12
CA SER A 2 -56.38 5.96 5.83
C SER A 2 -56.97 5.39 4.53
N ARG A 3 -57.23 6.25 3.54
CA ARG A 3 -57.68 5.86 2.19
C ARG A 3 -57.13 6.77 1.07
N LEU A 4 -56.13 7.61 1.36
CA LEU A 4 -55.48 8.50 0.39
C LEU A 4 -54.00 8.13 0.13
N LEU A 5 -53.54 7.00 0.66
CA LEU A 5 -52.16 6.53 0.51
C LEU A 5 -52.02 5.25 -0.33
N GLU A 6 -53.12 4.59 -0.71
CA GLU A 6 -53.09 3.37 -1.53
C GLU A 6 -53.20 3.64 -3.05
N ASP A 7 -53.73 4.80 -3.46
CA ASP A 7 -53.83 5.17 -4.89
C ASP A 7 -52.53 5.74 -5.50
N ALA A 8 -51.51 6.01 -4.67
CA ALA A 8 -50.21 6.51 -5.14
C ALA A 8 -49.22 5.41 -5.53
N LEU A 9 -49.52 4.13 -5.26
CA LEU A 9 -48.57 3.01 -5.44
C LEU A 9 -48.88 2.08 -6.64
N MET A 10 -49.82 2.43 -7.52
CA MET A 10 -50.23 1.59 -8.67
C MET A 10 -49.97 2.20 -10.06
N LYS A 11 -49.12 3.23 -10.19
CA LYS A 11 -48.77 3.87 -11.48
C LYS A 11 -47.28 3.90 -11.85
N ILE A 12 -46.51 2.87 -11.46
CA ILE A 12 -45.14 2.65 -11.96
C ILE A 12 -45.05 1.26 -12.61
N ARG A 13 -45.80 1.04 -13.70
CA ARG A 13 -45.53 -0.03 -14.66
C ARG A 13 -45.95 0.42 -16.05
N THR A 14 -44.95 0.88 -16.81
CA THR A 14 -44.72 0.71 -18.26
C THR A 14 -43.88 1.88 -18.74
N TRP A 15 -42.56 1.67 -18.89
CA TRP A 15 -41.71 2.55 -19.69
C TRP A 15 -41.26 1.79 -20.93
N PRO A 16 -41.43 2.35 -22.14
CA PRO A 16 -41.13 1.66 -23.39
C PRO A 16 -39.65 1.78 -23.76
N ASN A 17 -39.27 0.82 -24.61
CA ASN A 17 -38.02 0.62 -25.33
C ASN A 17 -37.06 1.80 -25.48
N ARG A 18 -35.80 1.52 -25.11
CA ARG A 18 -34.58 2.27 -25.44
C ARG A 18 -34.51 2.60 -26.93
N THR A 19 -34.65 3.88 -27.27
CA THR A 19 -34.11 4.44 -28.52
C THR A 19 -32.59 4.59 -28.37
N ARG A 20 -31.84 3.92 -29.25
CA ARG A 20 -30.39 4.12 -29.40
C ARG A 20 -30.18 5.45 -30.13
N LEU A 21 -29.47 6.39 -29.49
CA LEU A 21 -28.90 7.58 -30.13
C LEU A 21 -27.37 7.43 -30.24
N PRO A 22 -26.72 8.16 -31.18
CA PRO A 22 -25.51 7.69 -31.83
C PRO A 22 -24.26 7.88 -30.97
N ARG A 23 -23.36 6.88 -31.04
CA ARG A 23 -22.02 6.96 -30.47
C ARG A 23 -21.20 7.95 -31.29
N HIS A 24 -20.67 8.99 -30.65
CA HIS A 24 -19.59 9.81 -31.20
C HIS A 24 -18.31 8.98 -31.37
N PRO A 25 -17.44 9.34 -32.33
CA PRO A 25 -16.33 8.49 -32.76
C PRO A 25 -15.23 8.45 -31.69
N ARG A 26 -14.87 7.24 -31.27
CA ARG A 26 -13.63 6.99 -30.53
C ARG A 26 -12.45 7.25 -31.45
N LEU A 27 -11.47 8.03 -30.97
CA LEU A 27 -10.16 8.18 -31.59
C LEU A 27 -9.49 6.80 -31.75
N PRO A 28 -8.76 6.54 -32.85
CA PRO A 28 -8.13 5.24 -33.07
C PRO A 28 -6.86 5.11 -32.23
N LEU A 29 -6.90 4.27 -31.20
CA LEU A 29 -5.71 3.70 -30.59
C LEU A 29 -5.20 2.58 -31.50
N ILE A 30 -4.19 2.90 -32.32
CA ILE A 30 -3.38 1.91 -33.02
C ILE A 30 -2.38 1.35 -32.00
N VAL A 31 -2.70 0.19 -31.42
CA VAL A 31 -1.70 -0.70 -30.81
C VAL A 31 -1.79 -2.03 -31.54
N ARG A 32 -0.84 -2.25 -32.46
CA ARG A 32 -0.64 -3.54 -33.13
C ARG A 32 -0.12 -4.56 -32.12
N GLN A 33 -0.96 -5.46 -31.64
CA GLN A 33 -0.52 -6.73 -31.06
C GLN A 33 -0.08 -7.66 -32.20
N ARG A 34 1.23 -7.92 -32.32
CA ARG A 34 1.76 -9.06 -33.07
C ARG A 34 1.62 -10.30 -32.20
N ILE A 35 0.74 -11.21 -32.60
CA ILE A 35 0.75 -12.60 -32.17
C ILE A 35 1.80 -13.31 -33.02
N LEU A 36 2.89 -13.76 -32.41
CA LEU A 36 3.74 -14.79 -32.98
C LEU A 36 3.59 -16.04 -32.12
N SER A 37 2.94 -17.03 -32.73
CA SER A 37 2.90 -18.41 -32.28
C SER A 37 4.31 -18.99 -32.35
N SER A 38 4.76 -19.59 -31.25
CA SER A 38 5.92 -20.47 -31.25
C SER A 38 5.47 -21.83 -30.71
N ASP A 39 5.29 -22.77 -31.63
CA ASP A 39 5.25 -24.19 -31.36
C ASP A 39 6.64 -24.69 -30.93
N GLY A 40 6.65 -25.67 -30.01
CA GLY A 40 7.74 -26.63 -29.86
C GLY A 40 8.74 -26.35 -28.74
N LEU A 41 8.68 -27.17 -27.68
CA LEU A 41 9.79 -27.97 -27.11
C LEU A 41 9.37 -28.62 -25.76
N PRO A 42 10.08 -29.66 -25.27
CA PRO A 42 9.45 -30.85 -24.69
C PRO A 42 9.35 -30.86 -23.15
N HIS A 43 8.52 -31.78 -22.69
CA HIS A 43 8.34 -32.25 -21.32
C HIS A 43 9.67 -32.50 -20.58
N LEU A 44 9.83 -31.84 -19.43
CA LEU A 44 10.71 -32.28 -18.35
C LEU A 44 9.88 -32.47 -17.07
N ASN A 45 9.88 -33.71 -16.58
CA ASN A 45 9.31 -34.13 -15.30
C ASN A 45 10.05 -33.47 -14.12
N PRO A 46 9.35 -32.94 -13.10
CA PRO A 46 9.95 -32.71 -11.80
C PRO A 46 9.78 -33.95 -10.92
N THR A 47 10.91 -34.55 -10.55
CA THR A 47 11.01 -35.56 -9.51
C THR A 47 10.71 -34.98 -8.13
N ASN A 48 9.91 -35.75 -7.38
CA ASN A 48 9.71 -35.66 -5.93
C ASN A 48 11.04 -35.49 -5.18
N ASN A 49 11.06 -34.63 -4.16
CA ASN A 49 12.00 -34.82 -3.06
C ASN A 49 11.30 -34.65 -1.71
N ARG A 50 11.18 -35.79 -1.02
CA ARG A 50 10.62 -35.97 0.32
C ARG A 50 11.79 -36.23 1.26
N GLN A 51 11.79 -35.53 2.39
CA GLN A 51 12.41 -35.88 3.68
C GLN A 51 13.93 -36.07 3.78
N ARG A 52 14.56 -35.29 4.67
CA ARG A 52 15.39 -35.88 5.74
C ARG A 52 15.60 -34.91 6.91
N THR A 53 14.93 -35.21 8.02
CA THR A 53 15.33 -34.83 9.37
C THR A 53 16.63 -35.57 9.74
N LYS A 54 17.59 -34.87 10.33
CA LYS A 54 18.61 -35.45 11.20
C LYS A 54 18.98 -34.46 12.30
N GLU A 55 18.47 -34.77 13.49
CA GLU A 55 19.08 -34.36 14.75
C GLU A 55 20.53 -34.89 14.83
N ARG A 56 21.42 -34.08 15.39
CA ARG A 56 22.57 -34.55 16.17
C ARG A 56 23.10 -33.39 17.00
N GLY A 57 22.90 -33.48 18.31
CA GLY A 57 23.49 -32.59 19.28
C GLY A 57 25.01 -32.69 19.32
N LYS A 58 25.66 -31.57 19.65
CA LYS A 58 27.02 -31.55 20.20
C LYS A 58 27.13 -30.44 21.25
N LYS A 59 27.76 -30.84 22.34
CA LYS A 59 27.99 -30.15 23.62
C LYS A 59 28.88 -28.91 23.47
N ALA A 60 28.72 -28.05 24.47
CA ALA A 60 29.48 -26.84 24.76
C ALA A 60 30.98 -27.05 24.91
N ILE A 61 31.76 -26.05 24.48
CA ILE A 61 33.10 -25.72 25.01
C ILE A 61 33.24 -24.18 24.98
N TYR A 62 33.33 -23.58 26.17
CA TYR A 62 33.83 -22.21 26.38
C TYR A 62 35.35 -22.18 26.21
N PRO A 63 35.92 -21.05 25.77
CA PRO A 63 37.24 -20.63 26.23
C PRO A 63 37.19 -19.28 26.99
N PRO A 64 38.27 -18.96 27.73
CA PRO A 64 38.17 -18.28 29.02
C PRO A 64 38.42 -16.77 28.95
N ARG A 65 38.03 -16.11 30.05
CA ARG A 65 38.45 -14.76 30.46
C ARG A 65 39.95 -14.73 30.74
N CYS A 66 40.58 -13.60 30.43
CA CYS A 66 41.79 -13.09 31.09
C CYS A 66 41.91 -11.57 30.82
N PRO A 67 42.73 -10.81 31.58
CA PRO A 67 42.24 -9.75 32.46
C PRO A 67 42.67 -8.34 32.04
N ASP A 68 42.15 -7.36 32.79
CA ASP A 68 42.56 -5.96 32.84
C ASP A 68 44.08 -5.77 32.80
N LEU A 69 44.55 -4.76 32.06
CA LEU A 69 45.44 -3.71 32.58
C LEU A 69 45.87 -2.70 31.50
N PHE A 70 45.90 -1.44 31.96
CA PHE A 70 46.71 -0.30 31.52
C PHE A 70 46.20 0.71 30.45
N GLN A 71 45.97 1.91 31.01
CA GLN A 71 46.53 3.22 30.64
C GLN A 71 45.93 4.00 29.46
N HIS A 72 45.23 5.07 29.87
CA HIS A 72 45.09 6.31 29.11
C HIS A 72 46.45 6.86 28.62
N PRO A 73 46.42 7.58 27.48
CA PRO A 73 46.93 8.94 27.52
C PRO A 73 45.93 9.96 26.94
N ARG A 74 45.92 11.12 27.59
CA ARG A 74 45.29 12.38 27.17
C ARG A 74 46.29 13.20 26.31
N PRO A 75 45.86 14.32 25.70
CA PRO A 75 46.05 14.60 24.27
C PRO A 75 47.32 15.38 23.93
N VAL A 76 47.74 15.28 22.67
CA VAL A 76 48.75 16.15 22.07
C VAL A 76 48.07 17.33 21.40
N ASN A 77 48.42 18.53 21.87
CA ASN A 77 48.18 19.81 21.21
C ASN A 77 48.87 19.81 19.84
N LEU A 78 48.13 20.17 18.79
CA LEU A 78 48.71 20.52 17.50
C LEU A 78 48.37 21.97 17.20
N GLU A 79 49.44 22.76 17.22
CA GLU A 79 49.52 24.19 16.93
C GLU A 79 48.98 24.50 15.53
N ARG A 80 48.14 25.54 15.47
CA ARG A 80 47.86 26.29 14.24
C ARG A 80 49.15 26.98 13.81
N LYS A 81 49.59 26.74 12.57
CA LYS A 81 50.42 27.69 11.82
C LYS A 81 49.69 28.09 10.56
N ASP A 82 49.44 29.40 10.50
CA ASP A 82 48.93 30.13 9.36
C ASP A 82 49.96 30.12 8.22
N HIS A 83 49.52 29.72 7.03
CA HIS A 83 50.16 30.10 5.78
C HIS A 83 49.09 30.60 4.81
N GLN A 84 49.01 31.92 4.68
CA GLN A 84 48.40 32.62 3.57
C GLN A 84 49.27 32.41 2.33
N LEU A 85 48.71 31.82 1.27
CA LEU A 85 49.20 31.97 -0.09
C LEU A 85 48.00 32.13 -1.03
N ALA A 86 48.02 33.22 -1.79
CA ALA A 86 47.00 33.64 -2.74
C ALA A 86 46.84 32.67 -3.92
N PRO A 87 45.64 32.54 -4.50
CA PRO A 87 45.47 31.91 -5.80
C PRO A 87 45.59 32.94 -6.95
N PRO A 88 46.14 32.53 -8.12
CA PRO A 88 46.33 33.39 -9.28
C PRO A 88 45.03 33.58 -10.09
N LEU A 89 44.99 34.74 -10.76
CA LEU A 89 43.98 35.16 -11.73
C LEU A 89 43.92 34.18 -12.93
N HIS A 90 42.73 33.64 -13.19
CA HIS A 90 42.41 32.95 -14.45
C HIS A 90 41.98 33.96 -15.53
N PRO A 91 42.40 33.77 -16.79
CA PRO A 91 41.94 34.55 -17.94
C PRO A 91 40.52 34.12 -18.40
N PRO A 92 39.79 35.01 -19.11
CA PRO A 92 38.41 34.73 -19.54
C PRO A 92 38.35 33.70 -20.68
N PRO A 93 37.26 32.91 -20.77
CA PRO A 93 37.04 31.98 -21.87
C PRO A 93 36.60 32.70 -23.16
N PRO A 94 36.84 32.07 -24.33
CA PRO A 94 36.54 32.64 -25.63
C PRO A 94 35.05 32.51 -25.99
N THR A 95 34.60 33.50 -26.76
CA THR A 95 33.27 33.66 -27.35
C THR A 95 32.88 32.46 -28.22
N GLU A 96 31.78 31.78 -27.89
CA GLU A 96 31.13 30.81 -28.77
C GLU A 96 30.01 31.46 -29.62
N PRO A 97 29.67 30.87 -30.78
CA PRO A 97 28.80 31.47 -31.78
C PRO A 97 27.31 31.14 -31.56
N ARG A 98 26.48 32.18 -31.78
CA ARG A 98 25.05 32.21 -32.12
C ARG A 98 24.29 30.88 -32.12
N GLU A 99 23.34 30.78 -31.18
CA GLU A 99 22.18 29.88 -31.22
C GLU A 99 21.27 30.19 -32.42
N ASP A 100 21.05 29.17 -33.26
CA ASP A 100 19.91 29.09 -34.15
C ASP A 100 18.63 28.86 -33.33
N GLN A 101 17.70 29.81 -33.42
CA GLN A 101 16.36 29.71 -32.82
C GLN A 101 15.57 28.54 -33.41
N PRO A 102 15.12 27.55 -32.61
CA PRO A 102 14.13 26.61 -33.08
C PRO A 102 12.76 27.31 -33.18
N LYS A 103 12.22 27.31 -34.40
CA LYS A 103 10.87 27.79 -34.74
C LYS A 103 9.84 27.27 -33.72
N GLY A 104 9.19 28.22 -33.05
CA GLY A 104 8.16 27.98 -32.06
C GLY A 104 6.99 27.18 -32.65
N ILE A 105 6.80 25.96 -32.12
CA ILE A 105 5.53 25.27 -32.21
C ILE A 105 4.63 25.92 -31.18
N THR A 106 3.78 26.85 -31.62
CA THR A 106 2.72 27.46 -30.82
C THR A 106 1.71 26.37 -30.45
N ARG A 107 1.95 25.65 -29.35
CA ARG A 107 0.94 24.79 -28.73
C ARG A 107 -0.21 25.70 -28.29
N ALA A 108 -1.38 25.52 -28.89
CA ALA A 108 -2.60 26.21 -28.49
C ALA A 108 -2.81 26.06 -26.97
N PRO A 109 -3.22 27.12 -26.26
CA PRO A 109 -3.49 27.03 -24.82
C PRO A 109 -4.59 25.99 -24.60
N THR A 110 -4.22 24.84 -24.05
CA THR A 110 -5.15 23.87 -23.54
C THR A 110 -6.03 24.57 -22.50
N ASN A 111 -7.34 24.44 -22.65
CA ASN A 111 -8.35 25.11 -21.83
C ASN A 111 -8.32 24.56 -20.39
N THR A 112 -7.31 24.96 -19.61
CA THR A 112 -7.05 24.47 -18.24
C THR A 112 -8.18 24.80 -17.27
N ARG A 113 -8.97 25.85 -17.56
CA ARG A 113 -10.09 26.30 -16.74
C ARG A 113 -11.18 25.24 -16.53
N GLU A 114 -11.25 24.23 -17.40
CA GLU A 114 -12.26 23.17 -17.29
C GLU A 114 -12.09 22.30 -16.02
N PHE A 115 -10.87 22.13 -15.53
CA PHE A 115 -10.58 21.26 -14.38
C PHE A 115 -10.44 22.01 -13.05
N ASP A 116 -10.49 23.35 -13.08
CA ASP A 116 -10.18 24.21 -11.94
C ASP A 116 -11.34 24.36 -10.94
N TYR A 117 -12.50 23.70 -11.16
CA TYR A 117 -13.61 23.77 -10.20
C TYR A 117 -13.18 23.20 -8.85
N ALA A 118 -13.03 24.09 -7.87
CA ALA A 118 -12.61 23.80 -6.50
C ALA A 118 -13.75 23.92 -5.47
N GLY A 119 -15.00 24.10 -5.93
CA GLY A 119 -16.16 24.18 -5.04
C GLY A 119 -16.44 22.86 -4.32
N GLU A 120 -17.41 22.86 -3.40
CA GLU A 120 -17.81 21.63 -2.72
C GLU A 120 -18.61 20.73 -3.67
N ILE A 121 -18.31 19.44 -3.67
CA ILE A 121 -19.12 18.39 -4.32
C ILE A 121 -19.68 17.51 -3.23
N ARG A 122 -20.99 17.28 -3.29
CA ARG A 122 -21.70 16.34 -2.43
C ARG A 122 -21.94 15.05 -3.20
N ILE A 123 -21.93 13.94 -2.47
CA ILE A 123 -22.33 12.65 -3.02
C ILE A 123 -23.84 12.73 -3.29
N PRO A 124 -24.33 12.30 -4.47
CA PRO A 124 -25.76 12.31 -4.77
C PRO A 124 -26.58 11.54 -3.73
N ASP A 125 -27.74 12.06 -3.34
CA ASP A 125 -28.62 11.40 -2.37
C ASP A 125 -29.06 10.01 -2.86
N SER A 126 -29.16 9.81 -4.18
CA SER A 126 -29.46 8.51 -4.81
C SER A 126 -28.41 7.42 -4.55
N SER A 127 -27.23 7.82 -4.09
CA SER A 127 -26.09 6.93 -3.80
C SER A 127 -25.97 6.62 -2.30
N VAL A 128 -26.75 7.31 -1.45
CA VAL A 128 -26.84 7.03 -0.02
C VAL A 128 -27.39 5.61 0.19
N GLY A 129 -26.73 4.82 1.04
CA GLY A 129 -27.04 3.41 1.26
C GLY A 129 -26.48 2.44 0.20
N ARG A 130 -25.97 2.94 -0.94
CA ARG A 130 -25.26 2.14 -1.95
C ARG A 130 -23.74 2.27 -1.85
N LEU A 131 -23.29 3.39 -1.29
CA LEU A 131 -21.90 3.62 -0.92
C LEU A 131 -21.74 3.44 0.57
N LEU A 132 -20.95 2.45 0.96
CA LEU A 132 -20.45 2.35 2.32
C LEU A 132 -19.40 3.44 2.51
N GLN A 133 -19.75 4.42 3.35
CA GLN A 133 -18.84 5.45 3.83
C GLN A 133 -18.49 5.13 5.27
N THR A 134 -17.24 4.76 5.51
CA THR A 134 -16.75 4.60 6.89
C THR A 134 -16.48 5.99 7.47
N PRO A 135 -17.05 6.35 8.62
CA PRO A 135 -16.70 7.58 9.34
C PRO A 135 -15.19 7.68 9.51
N VAL A 136 -14.64 8.90 9.46
CA VAL A 136 -13.18 9.12 9.48
C VAL A 136 -12.53 8.44 10.70
N ASP A 137 -13.17 8.53 11.86
CA ASP A 137 -12.66 8.00 13.13
C ASP A 137 -12.73 6.47 13.22
N GLU A 138 -13.55 5.84 12.38
CA GLU A 138 -13.74 4.37 12.34
C GLU A 138 -12.94 3.71 11.22
N ARG A 139 -12.28 4.49 10.36
CA ARG A 139 -11.53 3.95 9.21
C ARG A 139 -10.33 3.14 9.67
N PRO A 140 -10.23 1.86 9.26
CA PRO A 140 -9.02 1.10 9.51
C PRO A 140 -7.81 1.75 8.83
N ARG A 141 -6.72 1.91 9.58
CA ARG A 141 -5.49 2.51 9.07
C ARG A 141 -4.89 1.65 7.96
N ILE A 142 -4.36 2.30 6.93
CA ILE A 142 -3.54 1.67 5.88
C ILE A 142 -2.13 2.23 5.99
N ILE A 143 -1.19 1.34 6.27
CA ILE A 143 0.18 1.68 6.58
C ILE A 143 1.11 1.19 5.48
N GLY A 144 2.15 1.97 5.18
CA GLY A 144 3.23 1.56 4.28
C GLY A 144 2.86 1.54 2.79
N ILE A 145 1.91 2.39 2.38
CA ILE A 145 1.68 2.71 0.97
C ILE A 145 2.47 3.97 0.64
N THR A 146 3.40 3.83 -0.31
CA THR A 146 4.19 4.95 -0.86
C THR A 146 4.00 5.02 -2.36
N ARG A 147 4.37 6.15 -2.97
CA ARG A 147 4.29 6.30 -4.42
C ARG A 147 5.16 5.27 -5.13
N GLU A 148 6.35 5.01 -4.60
CA GLU A 148 7.32 4.05 -5.11
C GLU A 148 6.71 2.66 -5.10
N LYS A 149 6.04 2.27 -4.00
CA LYS A 149 5.36 0.98 -3.89
C LYS A 149 4.21 0.85 -4.89
N LEU A 150 3.38 1.88 -5.05
CA LEU A 150 2.31 1.87 -6.06
C LEU A 150 2.89 1.77 -7.47
N LYS A 151 3.88 2.60 -7.81
CA LYS A 151 4.50 2.63 -9.14
C LYS A 151 5.31 1.38 -9.45
N LYS A 152 5.83 0.67 -8.45
CA LYS A 152 6.71 -0.49 -8.69
C LYS A 152 6.04 -1.58 -9.53
N ALA A 153 4.73 -1.76 -9.37
CA ALA A 153 3.95 -2.70 -10.17
C ALA A 153 3.71 -2.27 -11.61
N LEU A 154 3.76 -0.98 -11.92
CA LEU A 154 3.42 -0.48 -13.24
C LEU A 154 4.55 -0.71 -14.23
N ASP A 155 4.20 -0.97 -15.48
CA ASP A 155 5.13 -0.89 -16.60
C ASP A 155 5.63 0.57 -16.79
N ASN A 156 6.87 0.72 -17.30
CA ASN A 156 7.52 2.02 -17.41
C ASN A 156 6.80 2.99 -18.36
N ASP A 157 6.19 2.49 -19.44
CA ASP A 157 5.47 3.34 -20.40
C ASP A 157 4.28 4.03 -19.73
N TYR A 158 3.62 3.34 -18.80
CA TYR A 158 2.53 3.91 -18.01
C TYR A 158 3.02 4.86 -16.92
N LYS A 159 4.18 4.60 -16.30
CA LYS A 159 4.78 5.56 -15.36
C LYS A 159 5.07 6.90 -16.00
N MET A 160 5.48 6.88 -17.28
CA MET A 160 5.84 8.06 -18.08
C MET A 160 4.61 8.76 -18.66
N SER A 161 3.60 8.02 -19.12
CA SER A 161 2.40 8.60 -19.73
C SER A 161 1.37 9.09 -18.71
N PHE A 162 1.24 8.47 -17.53
CA PHE A 162 0.26 8.87 -16.52
C PHE A 162 0.26 10.37 -16.18
N PRO A 163 1.41 11.05 -16.01
CA PRO A 163 1.46 12.50 -15.84
C PRO A 163 0.81 13.32 -16.97
N GLU A 164 0.83 12.81 -18.20
CA GLU A 164 0.38 13.51 -19.42
C GLU A 164 -1.15 13.53 -19.58
N TYR A 165 -1.88 12.65 -18.89
CA TYR A 165 -3.34 12.63 -18.91
C TYR A 165 -3.92 13.97 -18.45
N PRO A 166 -5.03 14.45 -19.01
CA PRO A 166 -5.61 15.73 -18.62
C PRO A 166 -6.23 15.70 -17.21
N GLY A 167 -6.45 16.91 -16.68
CA GLY A 167 -7.12 17.12 -15.39
C GLY A 167 -6.34 16.63 -14.17
N HIS A 168 -7.04 16.67 -13.04
CA HIS A 168 -6.53 16.17 -11.78
C HIS A 168 -6.60 14.64 -11.72
N LYS A 169 -5.73 14.08 -10.89
CA LYS A 169 -5.43 12.65 -10.88
C LYS A 169 -5.42 12.10 -9.46
N VAL A 170 -5.85 10.85 -9.33
CA VAL A 170 -5.83 10.06 -8.10
C VAL A 170 -5.40 8.63 -8.45
N TYR A 171 -4.55 8.02 -7.64
CA TYR A 171 -4.32 6.59 -7.71
C TYR A 171 -5.43 5.87 -6.96
N ALA A 172 -5.99 4.83 -7.56
CA ALA A 172 -6.96 3.95 -6.93
C ALA A 172 -6.41 2.52 -6.84
N GLN A 173 -6.66 1.86 -5.71
CA GLN A 173 -6.36 0.46 -5.49
C GLN A 173 -7.65 -0.27 -5.16
N VAL A 174 -8.09 -1.18 -6.03
CA VAL A 174 -9.26 -2.01 -5.75
C VAL A 174 -8.92 -3.01 -4.64
N ALA A 175 -9.78 -3.12 -3.64
CA ALA A 175 -9.66 -4.07 -2.54
C ALA A 175 -9.66 -5.50 -3.06
N ASN A 176 -8.80 -6.34 -2.49
CA ASN A 176 -8.54 -7.73 -2.95
C ASN A 176 -8.01 -7.85 -4.39
N GLY A 177 -7.85 -6.74 -5.13
CA GLY A 177 -7.20 -6.72 -6.43
C GLY A 177 -5.70 -7.00 -6.30
N ASN A 178 -5.15 -7.79 -7.21
CA ASN A 178 -3.73 -8.12 -7.30
C ASN A 178 -3.25 -8.00 -8.76
N LEU A 179 -1.96 -8.24 -8.98
CA LEU A 179 -1.32 -8.16 -10.31
C LEU A 179 -1.92 -9.15 -11.32
N THR A 180 -2.53 -10.24 -10.85
CA THR A 180 -3.14 -11.28 -11.70
C THR A 180 -4.65 -11.11 -11.85
N THR A 181 -5.25 -10.12 -11.18
CA THR A 181 -6.68 -9.86 -11.28
C THR A 181 -6.96 -9.28 -12.66
N PRO A 182 -7.94 -9.82 -13.41
CA PRO A 182 -8.20 -9.30 -14.75
C PRO A 182 -8.55 -7.82 -14.69
N THR A 183 -7.79 -7.02 -15.43
CA THR A 183 -7.85 -5.56 -15.41
C THR A 183 -9.26 -5.01 -15.64
N ALA A 184 -10.05 -5.67 -16.51
CA ALA A 184 -11.44 -5.28 -16.78
C ALA A 184 -12.31 -5.26 -15.51
N PHE A 185 -12.10 -6.16 -14.53
CA PHE A 185 -12.84 -6.14 -13.26
C PHE A 185 -12.45 -4.97 -12.39
N LEU A 186 -11.15 -4.69 -12.34
CA LEU A 186 -10.65 -3.57 -11.55
C LEU A 186 -11.19 -2.25 -12.11
N VAL A 187 -11.21 -2.09 -13.43
CA VAL A 187 -11.79 -0.93 -14.11
C VAL A 187 -13.29 -0.83 -13.84
N GLN A 188 -14.06 -1.91 -14.06
CA GLN A 188 -15.50 -1.91 -13.85
C GLN A 188 -15.87 -1.54 -12.40
N ALA A 189 -15.16 -2.09 -11.41
CA ALA A 189 -15.42 -1.77 -10.00
C ALA A 189 -15.19 -0.28 -9.71
N LEU A 190 -14.15 0.32 -10.29
CA LEU A 190 -13.89 1.75 -10.13
C LEU A 190 -14.89 2.62 -10.88
N GLU A 191 -15.29 2.24 -12.09
CA GLU A 191 -16.33 2.94 -12.85
C GLU A 191 -17.67 2.92 -12.12
N ASP A 192 -18.04 1.78 -11.52
CA ASP A 192 -19.25 1.65 -10.69
C ASP A 192 -19.20 2.58 -9.47
N ILE A 193 -18.06 2.63 -8.77
CA ILE A 193 -17.85 3.54 -7.63
C ILE A 193 -17.96 5.00 -8.09
N ILE A 194 -17.26 5.37 -9.17
CA ILE A 194 -17.24 6.75 -9.71
C ILE A 194 -18.64 7.19 -10.13
N ALA A 195 -19.41 6.32 -10.79
CA ALA A 195 -20.77 6.60 -11.23
C ALA A 195 -21.75 6.84 -10.06
N LEU A 196 -21.43 6.35 -8.86
CA LEU A 196 -22.21 6.62 -7.65
C LEU A 196 -21.72 7.87 -6.92
N VAL A 197 -20.43 8.17 -6.97
CA VAL A 197 -19.86 9.31 -6.25
C VAL A 197 -20.13 10.62 -6.97
N PHE A 198 -20.15 10.62 -8.31
CA PHE A 198 -20.34 11.82 -9.12
C PHE A 198 -21.67 11.78 -9.87
N GLU A 199 -22.32 12.94 -10.00
CA GLU A 199 -23.50 13.08 -10.84
C GLU A 199 -23.18 12.70 -12.30
N GLN A 200 -24.12 12.05 -12.98
CA GLN A 200 -23.92 11.48 -14.31
C GLN A 200 -23.37 12.50 -15.34
N ALA A 201 -23.77 13.77 -15.24
CA ALA A 201 -23.27 14.83 -16.12
C ALA A 201 -21.77 15.13 -15.93
N THR A 202 -21.25 14.97 -14.72
CA THR A 202 -19.84 15.21 -14.37
C THR A 202 -18.99 13.95 -14.42
N ALA A 203 -19.60 12.78 -14.25
CA ALA A 203 -18.93 11.48 -14.29
C ALA A 203 -18.40 11.13 -15.70
N THR A 204 -19.04 11.61 -16.77
CA THR A 204 -18.66 11.29 -18.17
C THR A 204 -17.29 11.82 -18.59
N ARG A 205 -16.68 12.71 -17.80
CA ARG A 205 -15.34 13.27 -18.05
C ARG A 205 -14.23 12.58 -17.25
N VAL A 206 -14.60 11.67 -16.36
CA VAL A 206 -13.66 10.96 -15.50
C VAL A 206 -13.28 9.66 -16.18
N ASP A 207 -11.98 9.48 -16.42
CA ASP A 207 -11.43 8.28 -17.03
C ASP A 207 -10.77 7.38 -15.99
N VAL A 208 -10.92 6.06 -16.18
CA VAL A 208 -10.26 5.02 -15.38
C VAL A 208 -9.21 4.33 -16.25
N CYS A 209 -7.93 4.60 -15.98
CA CYS A 209 -6.79 4.16 -16.78
C CYS A 209 -5.95 3.14 -15.99
N PRO A 210 -6.12 1.83 -16.21
CA PRO A 210 -5.52 0.79 -15.38
C PRO A 210 -4.00 0.63 -15.52
N GLY A 211 -3.41 1.17 -16.57
CA GLY A 211 -2.03 0.84 -16.94
C GLY A 211 -1.85 -0.65 -17.25
N ALA A 212 -0.59 -1.10 -17.33
CA ALA A 212 -0.23 -2.52 -17.38
C ALA A 212 0.74 -2.85 -16.24
N PRO A 213 0.66 -4.06 -15.67
CA PRO A 213 1.65 -4.51 -14.70
C PRO A 213 2.99 -4.83 -15.40
N ASP A 214 4.10 -4.51 -14.75
CA ASP A 214 5.43 -4.96 -15.17
C ASP A 214 5.62 -6.43 -14.79
N LEU A 215 5.34 -7.32 -15.74
CA LEU A 215 5.44 -8.76 -15.57
C LEU A 215 6.89 -9.26 -15.46
N GLY A 216 7.88 -8.41 -15.77
CA GLY A 216 9.29 -8.73 -15.57
C GLY A 216 9.70 -8.73 -14.10
N LEU A 217 8.95 -8.03 -13.23
CA LEU A 217 9.22 -7.95 -11.81
C LEU A 217 8.55 -9.08 -11.04
N LYS A 218 9.35 -9.87 -10.32
CA LYS A 218 8.86 -10.86 -9.36
C LYS A 218 8.38 -10.16 -8.09
N LEU A 219 7.15 -9.65 -8.13
CA LEU A 219 6.47 -9.03 -7.00
C LEU A 219 5.58 -10.05 -6.28
N PRO A 220 5.39 -9.94 -4.95
CA PRO A 220 4.39 -10.76 -4.25
C PRO A 220 2.99 -10.51 -4.81
N ASP A 221 2.12 -11.52 -4.82
CA ASP A 221 0.72 -11.36 -5.29
C ASP A 221 -0.02 -10.25 -4.54
N ALA A 222 0.26 -10.08 -3.25
CA ALA A 222 -0.36 -9.03 -2.44
C ALA A 222 0.22 -7.63 -2.70
N HIS A 223 1.15 -7.44 -3.63
CA HIS A 223 1.67 -6.11 -3.99
C HIS A 223 0.55 -5.23 -4.57
N PRO A 224 0.50 -3.93 -4.24
CA PRO A 224 -0.50 -3.04 -4.82
C PRO A 224 -0.30 -2.92 -6.34
N TYR A 225 -1.42 -2.86 -7.05
CA TYR A 225 -1.50 -2.57 -8.47
C TYR A 225 -2.43 -1.37 -8.65
N PRO A 226 -1.86 -0.15 -8.78
CA PRO A 226 -2.66 1.07 -8.84
C PRO A 226 -3.28 1.26 -10.23
N ILE A 227 -4.49 1.80 -10.24
CA ILE A 227 -5.19 2.30 -11.41
C ILE A 227 -5.25 3.83 -11.32
N LEU A 228 -5.02 4.53 -12.43
CA LEU A 228 -5.15 5.97 -12.47
C LEU A 228 -6.61 6.35 -12.69
N ILE A 229 -7.14 7.26 -11.88
CA ILE A 229 -8.36 8.01 -12.18
C ILE A 229 -7.91 9.41 -12.60
N CYS A 230 -8.31 9.86 -13.80
CA CYS A 230 -7.94 11.16 -14.36
C CYS A 230 -9.13 11.90 -14.95
N GLY A 231 -8.91 13.11 -15.49
CA GLY A 231 -9.99 13.99 -15.93
C GLY A 231 -10.82 14.59 -14.78
N LEU A 232 -10.30 14.53 -13.55
CA LEU A 232 -10.99 15.05 -12.37
C LEU A 232 -10.89 16.58 -12.29
N THR A 233 -11.90 17.22 -11.72
CA THR A 233 -11.79 18.58 -11.19
C THR A 233 -11.04 18.60 -9.85
N ILE A 234 -10.61 19.77 -9.38
CA ILE A 234 -10.00 19.95 -8.04
C ILE A 234 -10.93 19.39 -6.96
N ALA A 235 -12.21 19.73 -7.03
CA ALA A 235 -13.23 19.30 -6.09
C ALA A 235 -13.43 17.77 -6.07
N GLN A 236 -13.50 17.14 -7.25
CA GLN A 236 -13.66 15.69 -7.37
C GLN A 236 -12.44 14.95 -6.80
N ARG A 237 -11.22 15.41 -7.12
CA ARG A 237 -9.98 14.88 -6.54
C ARG A 237 -10.01 14.98 -5.03
N ASN A 238 -10.32 16.16 -4.50
CA ASN A 238 -10.33 16.40 -3.05
C ASN A 238 -11.39 15.54 -2.35
N LEU A 239 -12.56 15.34 -2.96
CA LEU A 239 -13.60 14.45 -2.43
C LEU A 239 -13.09 13.01 -2.30
N LEU A 240 -12.51 12.44 -3.36
CA LEU A 240 -11.98 11.07 -3.33
C LEU A 240 -10.86 10.90 -2.29
N LEU A 241 -9.95 11.87 -2.20
CA LEU A 241 -8.85 11.83 -1.22
C LEU A 241 -9.33 12.01 0.22
N ARG A 242 -10.39 12.80 0.45
CA ARG A 242 -11.02 12.94 1.76
C ARG A 242 -11.75 11.68 2.20
N LEU A 243 -12.37 10.96 1.25
CA LEU A 243 -13.08 9.72 1.52
C LEU A 243 -12.13 8.54 1.76
N GLU A 244 -10.95 8.53 1.12
CA GLU A 244 -9.87 7.54 1.23
C GLU A 244 -10.22 6.11 0.82
N VAL A 245 -11.42 5.64 1.15
CA VAL A 245 -11.97 4.34 0.84
C VAL A 245 -13.45 4.51 0.48
N LEU A 246 -13.87 3.84 -0.58
CA LEU A 246 -15.27 3.71 -0.93
C LEU A 246 -15.56 2.25 -1.26
N ALA A 247 -16.73 1.80 -0.85
CA ALA A 247 -17.19 0.45 -1.10
C ALA A 247 -18.63 0.45 -1.60
N THR A 248 -18.89 -0.43 -2.55
CA THR A 248 -20.19 -0.81 -3.09
C THR A 248 -20.36 -2.31 -2.90
N ASP A 249 -21.56 -2.78 -3.23
CA ASP A 249 -21.89 -4.19 -3.40
C ASP A 249 -21.10 -4.89 -4.52
N SER A 250 -20.55 -4.14 -5.49
CA SER A 250 -19.71 -4.68 -6.58
C SER A 250 -18.20 -4.68 -6.28
N GLY A 251 -17.71 -3.83 -5.38
CA GLY A 251 -16.30 -3.77 -5.03
C GLY A 251 -15.96 -2.61 -4.10
N ALA A 252 -14.70 -2.54 -3.68
CA ALA A 252 -14.20 -1.44 -2.87
C ALA A 252 -12.87 -0.93 -3.43
N ALA A 253 -12.57 0.35 -3.20
CA ALA A 253 -11.34 0.97 -3.66
C ALA A 253 -10.77 1.94 -2.62
N PHE A 254 -9.44 1.99 -2.57
CA PHE A 254 -8.65 2.93 -1.77
C PHE A 254 -8.05 4.00 -2.67
N PHE A 255 -8.07 5.25 -2.24
CA PHE A 255 -7.65 6.41 -3.03
C PHE A 255 -6.40 7.04 -2.42
N TYR A 256 -5.43 7.34 -3.29
CA TYR A 256 -4.14 7.93 -2.90
C TYR A 256 -3.81 9.11 -3.81
N PRO A 257 -3.12 10.14 -3.28
CA PRO A 257 -2.79 11.32 -4.07
C PRO A 257 -1.83 10.97 -5.22
N PHE A 258 -2.11 11.49 -6.41
CA PHE A 258 -1.16 11.49 -7.53
C PHE A 258 -0.12 12.62 -7.31
N ALA A 259 0.73 12.45 -6.29
CA ALA A 259 1.71 13.45 -5.88
C ALA A 259 3.15 12.95 -6.10
N LYS A 260 4.15 13.82 -5.88
CA LYS A 260 5.56 13.41 -5.95
C LYS A 260 5.90 12.37 -4.89
N HIS A 261 5.26 12.48 -3.72
CA HIS A 261 5.36 11.59 -2.58
C HIS A 261 3.96 11.45 -1.94
N ILE A 262 3.73 10.33 -1.26
CA ILE A 262 2.54 10.14 -0.43
C ILE A 262 3.03 10.29 1.02
N PRO A 263 2.69 11.40 1.70
CA PRO A 263 3.17 11.62 3.06
C PRO A 263 2.64 10.51 3.98
N PRO A 264 3.50 9.86 4.78
CA PRO A 264 3.04 8.89 5.75
C PRO A 264 2.27 9.62 6.86
N LYS A 265 1.12 9.08 7.27
CA LYS A 265 0.42 9.54 8.49
C LYS A 265 1.02 8.93 9.76
N PHE A 266 1.63 7.75 9.61
CA PHE A 266 2.27 7.02 10.68
C PHE A 266 3.57 6.42 10.16
N LEU A 267 4.60 6.49 10.99
CA LEU A 267 5.77 5.63 10.88
C LEU A 267 5.47 4.33 11.61
N HIS A 268 5.94 3.21 11.07
CA HIS A 268 5.59 1.89 11.57
C HIS A 268 6.77 0.94 11.55
N PHE A 269 6.82 0.09 12.58
CA PHE A 269 7.61 -1.13 12.60
C PHE A 269 6.90 -2.16 13.48
N ALA A 270 7.28 -3.44 13.33
CA ALA A 270 6.75 -4.53 14.14
C ALA A 270 7.88 -5.21 14.91
N LEU A 271 7.60 -5.59 16.16
CA LEU A 271 8.51 -6.34 17.02
C LEU A 271 7.97 -7.74 17.31
N THR A 272 8.89 -8.70 17.42
CA THR A 272 8.65 -10.07 17.92
C THR A 272 9.71 -10.45 18.96
N GLY A 273 9.50 -11.51 19.73
CA GLY A 273 10.44 -11.97 20.78
C GLY A 273 10.25 -11.31 22.15
N ILE A 274 9.18 -10.54 22.33
CA ILE A 274 8.72 -10.02 23.62
C ILE A 274 7.63 -10.97 24.12
N ALA A 275 7.80 -11.56 25.30
CA ALA A 275 6.89 -12.55 25.89
C ALA A 275 5.71 -11.89 26.61
N LEU A 276 5.03 -10.96 25.93
CA LEU A 276 3.79 -10.36 26.37
C LEU A 276 2.74 -10.63 25.29
N GLU A 277 1.69 -11.34 25.66
CA GLU A 277 0.58 -11.60 24.74
C GLU A 277 -0.36 -10.39 24.70
N PRO A 278 -1.01 -10.10 23.56
CA PRO A 278 -2.05 -9.09 23.49
C PRO A 278 -3.20 -9.44 24.44
N ASP A 279 -3.66 -8.48 25.22
CA ASP A 279 -4.84 -8.59 26.07
C ASP A 279 -5.96 -7.67 25.58
N GLU A 280 -7.22 -8.02 25.89
CA GLU A 280 -8.39 -7.26 25.46
C GLU A 280 -8.42 -5.83 26.03
N GLN A 281 -7.82 -5.61 27.21
CA GLN A 281 -7.76 -4.32 27.89
C GLN A 281 -6.54 -3.46 27.48
N GLY A 282 -5.70 -3.95 26.56
CA GLY A 282 -4.48 -3.27 26.11
C GLY A 282 -3.50 -2.91 27.24
N ILE A 283 -3.50 -3.65 28.35
CA ILE A 283 -2.58 -3.45 29.48
C ILE A 283 -1.15 -3.76 29.05
N ASN A 284 -0.95 -4.88 28.36
CA ASN A 284 0.35 -5.32 27.86
C ASN A 284 0.85 -4.39 26.76
N ASP A 285 -0.03 -3.89 25.89
CA ASP A 285 0.33 -2.90 24.86
C ASP A 285 0.84 -1.60 25.48
N ARG A 286 0.15 -1.07 26.50
CA ARG A 286 0.61 0.11 27.27
C ARG A 286 1.93 -0.14 27.98
N ARG A 287 2.12 -1.33 28.56
CA ARG A 287 3.38 -1.70 29.20
C ARG A 287 4.53 -1.70 28.20
N ILE A 288 4.33 -2.28 27.02
CA ILE A 288 5.36 -2.31 25.96
C ILE A 288 5.63 -0.90 25.47
N ALA A 289 4.60 -0.08 25.23
CA ALA A 289 4.78 1.32 24.84
C ALA A 289 5.67 2.07 25.83
N ASN A 290 5.43 1.94 27.14
CA ASN A 290 6.26 2.56 28.17
C ASN A 290 7.72 2.07 28.14
N GLU A 291 7.94 0.77 27.96
CA GLU A 291 9.30 0.22 27.84
C GLU A 291 10.00 0.71 26.56
N LEU A 292 9.29 0.75 25.43
CA LEU A 292 9.82 1.27 24.17
C LEU A 292 10.14 2.75 24.24
N CYS A 293 9.30 3.57 24.88
CA CYS A 293 9.59 4.98 25.13
C CYS A 293 10.89 5.15 25.93
N ASN A 294 11.08 4.38 27.00
CA ASN A 294 12.30 4.42 27.81
C ASN A 294 13.55 3.98 27.04
N ILE A 295 13.41 3.02 26.13
CA ILE A 295 14.50 2.57 25.24
C ILE A 295 14.80 3.67 24.23
N LEU A 296 13.82 4.08 23.42
CA LEU A 296 13.98 5.07 22.34
C LEU A 296 14.49 6.41 22.88
N TYR A 297 14.09 6.81 24.08
CA TYR A 297 14.58 8.03 24.73
C TYR A 297 16.09 7.99 25.03
N LYS A 298 16.72 6.82 25.11
CA LYS A 298 18.16 6.66 25.36
C LYS A 298 18.97 6.34 24.10
N GLU A 299 18.30 6.04 22.99
CA GLU A 299 18.93 5.55 21.77
C GLU A 299 19.37 6.69 20.86
N THR A 300 20.69 6.82 20.68
CA THR A 300 21.30 7.90 19.90
C THR A 300 20.88 7.90 18.42
N GLU A 301 20.59 6.73 17.84
CA GLU A 301 20.11 6.65 16.46
C GLU A 301 18.68 7.19 16.31
N PHE A 302 17.83 7.03 17.34
CA PHE A 302 16.50 7.63 17.35
C PHE A 302 16.59 9.15 17.54
N HIS A 303 17.50 9.63 18.40
CA HIS A 303 17.76 11.06 18.57
C HIS A 303 18.16 11.72 17.25
N LYS A 304 19.16 11.17 16.56
CA LYS A 304 19.59 11.67 15.24
C LYS A 304 18.43 11.71 14.23
N PHE A 305 17.52 10.75 14.30
CA PHE A 305 16.33 10.73 13.45
C PHE A 305 15.39 11.89 13.78
N VAL A 306 15.05 12.12 15.06
CA VAL A 306 14.20 13.24 15.49
C VAL A 306 14.85 14.58 15.16
N ASP A 307 16.14 14.73 15.44
CA ASP A 307 16.89 15.96 15.18
C ASP A 307 16.88 16.30 13.67
N LYS A 308 17.07 15.29 12.81
CA LYS A 308 17.00 15.43 11.33
C LYS A 308 15.59 15.82 10.85
N HIS A 309 14.56 15.33 11.52
CA HIS A 309 13.15 15.48 11.13
C HIS A 309 12.41 16.41 12.11
N CYS A 310 12.87 17.67 12.09
CA CYS A 310 12.17 18.90 12.48
C CYS A 310 10.69 18.80 12.87
N ASP A 311 9.96 18.43 11.84
CA ASP A 311 8.55 18.64 11.56
C ASP A 311 7.64 17.54 12.12
N ILE A 312 8.20 16.57 12.86
CA ILE A 312 7.42 15.52 13.52
C ILE A 312 6.68 16.04 14.76
N ILE A 313 7.09 17.18 15.32
CA ILE A 313 6.46 17.74 16.52
C ILE A 313 5.01 18.16 16.19
N PRO A 314 4.02 17.81 17.03
CA PRO A 314 2.67 18.34 16.90
C PRO A 314 2.67 19.87 16.93
N GLU A 315 1.83 20.48 16.11
CA GLU A 315 1.63 21.94 16.10
C GLU A 315 1.13 22.47 17.45
N SER A 316 0.52 21.61 18.27
CA SER A 316 0.03 21.95 19.61
C SER A 316 1.12 22.05 20.68
N TRP A 317 2.40 21.96 20.32
CA TRP A 317 3.49 22.07 21.27
C TRP A 317 3.85 23.53 21.57
N ASP A 318 3.81 23.89 22.84
CA ASP A 318 4.26 25.19 23.34
C ASP A 318 5.73 25.09 23.82
N PRO A 319 6.67 25.83 23.22
CA PRO A 319 8.05 25.87 23.67
C PRO A 319 8.26 26.56 25.04
N ASP A 320 7.27 27.32 25.53
CA ASP A 320 7.36 28.09 26.78
C ASP A 320 6.98 27.29 28.04
N ASP A 321 6.74 25.98 27.91
CA ASP A 321 6.49 25.08 29.05
C ASP A 321 7.76 25.00 29.92
N GLU A 322 7.76 25.70 31.06
CA GLU A 322 8.88 26.06 31.96
C GLU A 322 9.66 24.88 32.60
N SER A 323 10.13 23.92 31.81
CA SER A 323 10.97 22.83 32.32
C SER A 323 12.45 23.16 32.10
N ASP A 324 13.27 23.00 33.14
CA ASP A 324 14.74 23.11 33.10
C ASP A 324 15.42 22.04 32.20
N GLU A 325 14.65 21.18 31.52
CA GLU A 325 15.20 20.21 30.58
C GLU A 325 15.60 20.88 29.27
N SER A 326 16.68 20.39 28.63
CA SER A 326 17.08 20.93 27.33
C SER A 326 15.94 20.76 26.30
N PHE A 327 15.72 21.79 25.49
CA PHE A 327 14.73 21.84 24.41
C PHE A 327 14.67 20.54 23.57
N GLU A 328 15.83 19.97 23.23
CA GLU A 328 15.91 18.71 22.46
C GLU A 328 15.35 17.49 23.22
N ASN A 329 15.53 17.42 24.54
CA ASN A 329 15.00 16.33 25.34
C ASN A 329 13.47 16.43 25.46
N ILE A 330 12.95 17.63 25.65
CA ILE A 330 11.50 17.91 25.66
C ILE A 330 10.90 17.47 24.34
N ARG A 331 11.48 17.92 23.22
CA ARG A 331 11.06 17.58 21.86
C ARG A 331 10.99 16.07 21.64
N ARG A 332 12.05 15.34 21.97
CA ARG A 332 12.10 13.88 21.83
C ARG A 332 11.04 13.18 22.70
N ARG A 333 10.79 13.67 23.93
CA ARG A 333 9.70 13.16 24.77
C ARG A 333 8.34 13.40 24.15
N GLN A 334 8.08 14.57 23.57
CA GLN A 334 6.80 14.88 22.93
C GLN A 334 6.51 13.98 21.73
N VAL A 335 7.53 13.65 20.94
CA VAL A 335 7.41 12.64 19.87
C VAL A 335 7.06 11.27 20.47
N LEU A 336 7.75 10.85 21.52
CA LEU A 336 7.53 9.54 22.15
C LEU A 336 6.20 9.42 22.91
N LYS A 337 5.62 10.51 23.42
CA LYS A 337 4.29 10.49 24.04
C LYS A 337 3.18 10.04 23.08
N GLN A 338 3.40 10.17 21.78
CA GLN A 338 2.46 9.75 20.74
C GLN A 338 2.68 8.29 20.30
N LEU A 339 3.65 7.58 20.88
CA LEU A 339 3.95 6.21 20.51
C LEU A 339 2.77 5.30 20.87
N GLU A 340 2.20 4.65 19.86
CA GLU A 340 1.11 3.69 20.03
C GLU A 340 1.64 2.28 19.78
N VAL A 341 1.22 1.33 20.61
CA VAL A 341 1.53 -0.10 20.42
C VAL A 341 0.23 -0.88 20.29
N LYS A 342 0.18 -1.80 19.33
CA LYS A 342 -0.93 -2.74 19.17
C LYS A 342 -0.40 -4.16 19.01
N GLY A 343 -0.70 -5.00 19.99
CA GLY A 343 -0.35 -6.40 20.01
C GLY A 343 -1.34 -7.26 19.22
N PHE A 344 -0.87 -8.34 18.62
CA PHE A 344 -1.71 -9.43 18.13
C PHE A 344 -0.93 -10.75 18.06
N MET A 345 -1.65 -11.86 18.02
CA MET A 345 -1.05 -13.19 17.86
C MET A 345 -0.95 -13.56 16.37
N HIS A 346 0.24 -13.98 15.93
CA HIS A 346 0.45 -14.52 14.58
C HIS A 346 1.18 -15.86 14.67
N LYS A 347 0.50 -16.95 14.25
CA LYS A 347 1.05 -18.31 14.32
C LYS A 347 1.53 -18.71 15.73
N GLY A 348 0.80 -18.29 16.76
CA GLY A 348 1.15 -18.52 18.16
C GLY A 348 2.29 -17.66 18.70
N ILE A 349 2.79 -16.69 17.92
CA ILE A 349 3.86 -15.78 18.33
C ILE A 349 3.26 -14.39 18.54
N PRO A 350 3.52 -13.73 19.69
CA PRO A 350 3.12 -12.35 19.89
C PRO A 350 3.90 -11.41 18.97
N LEU A 351 3.17 -10.51 18.32
CA LEU A 351 3.70 -9.42 17.53
C LEU A 351 3.17 -8.10 18.05
N HIS A 352 4.05 -7.10 18.11
CA HIS A 352 3.71 -5.76 18.57
C HIS A 352 3.97 -4.78 17.44
N ASN A 353 2.91 -4.27 16.83
CA ASN A 353 3.02 -3.15 15.91
C ASN A 353 3.23 -1.89 16.72
N VAL A 354 4.24 -1.12 16.33
CA VAL A 354 4.56 0.16 16.93
C VAL A 354 4.28 1.22 15.88
N TYR A 355 3.47 2.21 16.25
CA TYR A 355 3.08 3.32 15.41
C TYR A 355 3.55 4.61 16.04
N LEU A 356 4.10 5.49 15.20
CA LEU A 356 4.42 6.85 15.56
C LEU A 356 3.66 7.78 14.63
N PRO A 357 2.60 8.44 15.10
CA PRO A 357 1.89 9.47 14.33
C PRO A 357 2.85 10.56 13.88
N VAL A 358 2.73 11.01 12.62
CA VAL A 358 3.57 12.09 12.07
C VAL A 358 2.76 13.01 11.16
N ASN A 359 3.05 14.30 11.21
CA ASN A 359 2.42 15.33 10.39
C ASN A 359 3.40 15.91 9.34
N THR A 360 4.24 15.05 8.76
CA THR A 360 5.30 15.48 7.86
C THR A 360 4.91 15.41 6.38
N ALA A 361 5.45 16.34 5.59
CA ALA A 361 5.46 16.23 4.12
C ALA A 361 6.79 15.63 3.58
N THR A 362 7.72 15.27 4.46
CA THR A 362 9.07 14.85 4.06
C THR A 362 9.04 13.42 3.48
N PRO A 363 9.42 13.23 2.20
CA PRO A 363 9.20 11.97 1.48
C PRO A 363 10.04 10.80 2.02
N ASN A 364 11.23 11.09 2.57
CA ASN A 364 12.21 10.06 2.95
C ASN A 364 12.13 9.66 4.43
N MET A 365 11.20 10.24 5.19
CA MET A 365 11.14 10.05 6.65
C MET A 365 10.93 8.58 7.03
N ALA A 366 10.03 7.88 6.34
CA ALA A 366 9.76 6.46 6.61
C ALA A 366 11.00 5.57 6.40
N GLU A 367 11.81 5.86 5.38
CA GLU A 367 13.04 5.11 5.13
C GLU A 367 14.13 5.42 6.16
N ASP A 368 14.29 6.70 6.51
CA ASP A 368 15.24 7.13 7.54
C ASP A 368 14.89 6.55 8.91
N PHE A 369 13.60 6.57 9.27
CA PHE A 369 13.10 5.96 10.48
C PHE A 369 13.39 4.45 10.49
N ALA A 370 13.06 3.73 9.42
CA ALA A 370 13.34 2.31 9.32
C ALA A 370 14.85 2.00 9.44
N LYS A 371 15.73 2.86 8.90
CA LYS A 371 17.18 2.72 9.05
C LYS A 371 17.64 2.94 10.50
N ALA A 372 17.08 3.94 11.19
CA ALA A 372 17.39 4.21 12.60
C ALA A 372 16.94 3.05 13.49
N ILE A 373 15.68 2.63 13.36
CA ILE A 373 15.07 1.55 14.15
C ILE A 373 15.82 0.22 13.98
N LYS A 374 16.32 -0.10 12.78
CA LYS A 374 17.12 -1.31 12.53
C LYS A 374 18.41 -1.43 13.34
N LYS A 375 18.95 -0.31 13.83
CA LYS A 375 20.20 -0.29 14.61
C LYS A 375 19.96 -0.43 16.11
N ILE A 376 18.70 -0.28 16.55
CA ILE A 376 18.33 -0.27 17.96
C ILE A 376 18.07 -1.71 18.44
N LYS A 377 18.53 -2.02 19.66
CA LYS A 377 18.26 -3.30 20.32
C LYS A 377 17.16 -3.10 21.36
N PHE A 378 15.98 -3.66 21.11
CA PHE A 378 14.83 -3.52 22.00
C PHE A 378 14.89 -4.49 23.17
N LYS A 379 15.73 -4.20 24.17
CA LYS A 379 15.83 -5.01 25.40
C LYS A 379 14.72 -4.63 26.38
N THR A 380 13.71 -5.49 26.48
CA THR A 380 12.55 -5.30 27.36
C THR A 380 12.68 -6.16 28.62
N THR A 381 11.86 -5.90 29.64
CA THR A 381 11.76 -6.75 30.84
C THR A 381 11.19 -8.14 30.54
N LYS A 382 10.61 -8.31 29.35
CA LYS A 382 9.90 -9.52 28.90
C LYS A 382 10.56 -10.21 27.71
N GLY A 383 11.78 -9.84 27.35
CA GLY A 383 12.53 -10.47 26.27
C GLY A 383 13.27 -9.47 25.39
N LEU A 384 13.82 -9.99 24.29
CA LEU A 384 14.53 -9.19 23.31
C LEU A 384 13.63 -8.99 22.09
N GLY A 385 13.12 -7.77 21.93
CA GLY A 385 12.40 -7.35 20.73
C GLY A 385 13.32 -7.35 19.51
N THR A 386 12.90 -8.06 18.48
CA THR A 386 13.54 -8.10 17.17
C THR A 386 12.55 -7.63 16.11
N LEU A 387 13.06 -6.96 15.08
CA LEU A 387 12.19 -6.47 14.01
C LEU A 387 11.59 -7.63 13.23
N ALA A 388 10.26 -7.67 13.20
CA ALA A 388 9.52 -8.60 12.37
C ALA A 388 9.49 -8.10 10.92
N SER A 389 9.38 -9.05 9.99
CA SER A 389 9.13 -8.69 8.59
C SER A 389 7.73 -8.08 8.46
N PRO A 390 7.57 -7.00 7.68
CA PRO A 390 6.26 -6.40 7.46
C PRO A 390 5.32 -7.39 6.79
N PHE A 391 4.03 -7.28 7.11
CA PHE A 391 2.99 -8.00 6.39
C PHE A 391 2.75 -7.35 5.04
N LEU A 392 1.94 -8.02 4.22
CA LEU A 392 1.37 -7.42 3.03
C LEU A 392 -0.06 -7.93 2.89
N CYS A 393 -1.00 -7.17 3.45
CA CYS A 393 -2.41 -7.55 3.47
C CYS A 393 -2.97 -7.66 2.04
N GLY A 394 -3.56 -8.81 1.70
CA GLY A 394 -4.16 -9.04 0.39
C GLY A 394 -5.30 -8.07 0.05
N THR A 395 -6.07 -7.66 1.06
CA THR A 395 -7.24 -6.78 0.92
C THR A 395 -6.87 -5.32 0.78
N CYS A 396 -6.25 -4.71 1.79
CA CYS A 396 -5.98 -3.27 1.84
C CYS A 396 -4.51 -2.88 1.56
N LYS A 397 -3.63 -3.86 1.32
CA LYS A 397 -2.20 -3.65 0.98
C LYS A 397 -1.37 -3.02 2.11
N SER A 398 -1.96 -2.87 3.30
CA SER A 398 -1.27 -2.44 4.51
C SER A 398 -0.16 -3.41 4.92
N ILE A 399 0.85 -2.89 5.62
CA ILE A 399 2.02 -3.67 6.06
C ILE A 399 2.00 -4.09 7.53
N ASP A 400 0.98 -3.70 8.28
CA ASP A 400 0.92 -3.87 9.72
C ASP A 400 0.11 -5.10 10.15
N HIS A 401 -0.72 -5.68 9.29
CA HIS A 401 -1.53 -6.86 9.64
C HIS A 401 -1.57 -7.90 8.51
N PRO A 402 -1.72 -9.19 8.87
CA PRO A 402 -2.03 -10.23 7.90
C PRO A 402 -3.47 -10.09 7.39
N GLU A 403 -3.76 -10.66 6.22
CA GLU A 403 -5.09 -10.57 5.58
C GLU A 403 -6.24 -11.04 6.50
N VAL A 404 -6.03 -12.12 7.26
CA VAL A 404 -7.03 -12.67 8.20
C VAL A 404 -7.42 -11.70 9.33
N SER A 405 -6.55 -10.72 9.62
CA SER A 405 -6.76 -9.71 10.66
C SER A 405 -7.20 -8.36 10.07
N CYS A 406 -7.44 -8.29 8.77
CA CYS A 406 -7.91 -7.06 8.13
C CYS A 406 -9.29 -6.66 8.68
N ALA A 407 -9.43 -5.39 9.09
CA ALA A 407 -10.69 -4.88 9.63
C ALA A 407 -11.70 -4.54 8.53
N TYR A 408 -11.25 -4.22 7.31
CA TYR A 408 -12.14 -3.81 6.21
C TYR A 408 -13.24 -4.85 5.88
N PRO A 409 -12.94 -6.16 5.73
CA PRO A 409 -13.97 -7.17 5.51
C PRO A 409 -14.99 -7.34 6.64
N LYS A 410 -14.72 -6.78 7.83
CA LYS A 410 -15.61 -6.84 8.99
C LYS A 410 -16.55 -5.63 9.07
N LEU A 411 -16.35 -4.62 8.25
CA LEU A 411 -17.24 -3.46 8.19
C LEU A 411 -18.59 -3.90 7.61
N GLU A 412 -19.67 -3.41 8.22
CA GLU A 412 -21.02 -3.67 7.73
C GLU A 412 -21.16 -3.12 6.30
N GLY A 413 -21.76 -3.91 5.40
CA GLY A 413 -21.91 -3.54 3.99
C GLY A 413 -20.65 -3.69 3.12
N TRP A 414 -19.52 -4.17 3.67
CA TRP A 414 -18.32 -4.40 2.87
C TRP A 414 -18.56 -5.50 1.80
N PRO A 415 -18.03 -5.35 0.57
CA PRO A 415 -18.18 -6.37 -0.47
C PRO A 415 -17.55 -7.69 -0.04
N THR A 416 -18.40 -8.71 0.15
CA THR A 416 -17.98 -10.06 0.57
C THR A 416 -17.42 -10.88 -0.59
N LYS A 417 -17.78 -10.53 -1.83
CA LYS A 417 -17.30 -11.22 -3.02
C LYS A 417 -15.97 -10.59 -3.45
N ARG A 418 -14.94 -11.43 -3.59
CA ARG A 418 -13.72 -11.01 -4.29
C ARG A 418 -14.11 -10.60 -5.72
N PRO A 419 -13.48 -9.55 -6.29
CA PRO A 419 -13.61 -9.24 -7.70
C PRO A 419 -13.18 -10.48 -8.49
N GLY A 420 -14.15 -11.18 -9.05
CA GLY A 420 -13.94 -12.37 -9.84
C GLY A 420 -14.57 -12.16 -11.21
N PRO A 421 -14.14 -12.93 -12.22
CA PRO A 421 -14.85 -12.95 -13.48
C PRO A 421 -16.34 -13.22 -13.21
N PRO A 422 -17.26 -12.49 -13.88
CA PRO A 422 -18.67 -12.76 -13.75
C PRO A 422 -18.83 -14.24 -14.03
N PRO A 423 -19.69 -14.95 -13.28
CA PRO A 423 -19.98 -16.34 -13.58
C PRO A 423 -20.31 -16.37 -15.07
N THR A 424 -19.50 -17.09 -15.84
CA THR A 424 -19.61 -17.14 -17.29
C THR A 424 -21.03 -17.61 -17.60
N ARG A 425 -21.92 -16.66 -17.88
CA ARG A 425 -23.34 -16.94 -18.15
C ARG A 425 -23.34 -17.77 -19.42
N GLY A 426 -23.64 -19.05 -19.27
CA GLY A 426 -23.71 -19.97 -20.39
C GLY A 426 -22.34 -20.41 -20.87
N GLY A 427 -21.72 -21.30 -20.09
CA GLY A 427 -21.22 -22.50 -20.73
C GLY A 427 -22.38 -23.14 -21.49
N TYR A 428 -22.51 -22.82 -22.78
CA TYR A 428 -22.92 -23.81 -23.75
C TYR A 428 -21.96 -24.97 -23.54
N GLY A 429 -22.36 -25.91 -22.68
CA GLY A 429 -21.82 -27.25 -22.71
C GLY A 429 -22.00 -27.71 -24.14
N ARG A 430 -20.92 -27.60 -24.93
CA ARG A 430 -20.75 -28.43 -26.11
C ARG A 430 -20.74 -29.83 -25.55
N GLY A 431 -21.92 -30.45 -25.55
CA GLY A 431 -22.04 -31.89 -25.58
C GLY A 431 -21.24 -32.37 -26.78
N CYS A 432 -20.00 -32.75 -26.53
CA CYS A 432 -19.25 -33.61 -27.42
C CYS A 432 -19.32 -35.01 -26.80
N GLY A 433 -20.35 -35.74 -27.22
CA GLY A 433 -20.27 -37.17 -27.45
C GLY A 433 -20.24 -38.07 -26.22
N GLY A 434 -21.43 -38.49 -25.77
CA GLY A 434 -21.58 -39.79 -25.16
C GLY A 434 -21.24 -40.89 -26.17
N GLY A 435 -20.18 -41.63 -25.91
CA GLY A 435 -19.87 -42.91 -26.56
C GLY A 435 -20.18 -44.04 -25.59
N ARG A 436 -21.38 -44.60 -25.69
CA ARG A 436 -21.73 -45.92 -25.12
C ARG A 436 -20.96 -47.00 -25.88
N GLY A 437 -20.28 -47.87 -25.14
CA GLY A 437 -19.63 -49.10 -25.62
C GLY A 437 -18.36 -49.31 -24.80
N GLY A 438 -18.30 -50.16 -23.79
CA GLY A 438 -18.78 -51.53 -23.75
C GLY A 438 -17.55 -52.43 -23.66
N SER A 439 -17.34 -53.05 -22.49
CA SER A 439 -16.59 -54.31 -22.23
C SER A 439 -16.25 -54.33 -20.74
N ARG A 440 -17.02 -55.00 -19.86
CA ARG A 440 -16.95 -56.45 -19.58
C ARG A 440 -15.52 -56.98 -19.51
N GLY A 441 -15.10 -57.36 -18.30
CA GLY A 441 -14.26 -58.56 -18.11
C GLY A 441 -13.04 -58.43 -17.20
N GLY A 442 -13.02 -59.24 -16.14
CA GLY A 442 -11.84 -59.60 -15.32
C GLY A 442 -11.71 -58.75 -14.05
N ARG A 443 -12.09 -59.17 -12.83
CA ARG A 443 -12.01 -60.47 -12.15
C ARG A 443 -10.58 -61.03 -12.05
N GLY A 444 -10.02 -60.94 -10.84
CA GLY A 444 -8.72 -61.48 -10.41
C GLY A 444 -7.95 -60.40 -9.67
N GLY A 445 -7.90 -60.29 -8.34
CA GLY A 445 -7.96 -61.32 -7.32
C GLY A 445 -6.55 -61.78 -6.99
N TYR A 446 -5.87 -61.14 -6.03
CA TYR A 446 -4.84 -61.78 -5.20
C TYR A 446 -4.77 -61.11 -3.83
N ARG A 447 -5.23 -61.87 -2.84
CA ARG A 447 -4.83 -61.79 -1.43
C ARG A 447 -3.41 -62.34 -1.28
N GLY A 448 -2.66 -61.73 -0.39
CA GLY A 448 -1.42 -62.23 0.24
C GLY A 448 -0.93 -61.05 1.08
N ASP A 449 -1.19 -60.95 2.38
CA ASP A 449 -0.96 -61.87 3.50
C ASP A 449 0.51 -62.30 3.67
N ARG A 450 1.00 -62.11 4.90
CA ARG A 450 2.34 -62.33 5.48
C ARG A 450 3.39 -61.23 5.19
N GLY A 451 4.14 -60.73 6.18
CA GLY A 451 4.30 -61.20 7.55
C GLY A 451 5.17 -60.27 8.40
N ARG A 452 5.03 -60.48 9.72
CA ARG A 452 5.85 -59.93 10.80
C ARG A 452 7.27 -60.52 10.77
N GLY A 453 8.23 -59.73 11.24
CA GLY A 453 9.52 -60.14 11.82
C GLY A 453 10.15 -58.87 12.40
N ALA A 454 10.11 -58.70 13.73
CA ALA A 454 11.16 -59.07 14.69
C ALA A 454 12.22 -57.97 14.80
#